data_AF-A0A9D7H613-F1
#
_entry.id   AF-A0A9D7H613-F1
#
_cell.length_a   1.000
_cell.length_b   1.000
_cell.length_c   1.000
_cell.angle_alpha   90.00
_cell.angle_beta   90.00
_cell.angle_gamma   90.00
#
_symmetry.space_group_name_H-M   'P 1'
#
loop_
_entity.id
_entity.type
_entity.pdbx_description
1 polymer ?
#
loop_
_entity_poly.entity_id
_entity_poly.type
_entity_poly.pdbx_seq_one_letter_code
_entity_poly.pdbx_strand_id
1 'polypeptide(L)'
;MRVDVLALQRFYASSLGDAARRAAARRLAALWPHADGLDVLGVGYPSPYLDRFRATARRVVTMMPAAQGAEPWPRTPGCDSAL
;
A
#
# COMPACT_ATOMS: atom_id res chain seq x y z
N MET A 1 -12.67 -9.96 13.04
CA MET A 1 -11.71 -9.12 13.78
C MET A 1 -10.87 -8.36 12.77
N ARG A 2 -10.90 -7.03 12.79
CA ARG A 2 -10.11 -6.20 11.87
C ARG A 2 -8.86 -5.74 12.63
N VAL A 3 -7.68 -5.94 12.06
CA VAL A 3 -6.40 -5.54 12.68
C VAL A 3 -6.26 -4.03 12.53
N ASP A 4 -5.90 -3.33 13.60
CA ASP A 4 -5.71 -1.88 13.58
C ASP A 4 -4.44 -1.47 12.80
N VAL A 5 -4.41 -0.22 12.32
CA VAL A 5 -3.32 0.32 11.51
C VAL A 5 -1.98 0.33 12.27
N LEU A 6 -1.98 0.54 13.58
CA LEU A 6 -0.75 0.56 14.37
C LEU A 6 -0.17 -0.84 14.51
N ALA A 7 -1.02 -1.86 14.66
CA ALA A 7 -0.60 -3.26 14.66
C ALA A 7 -0.03 -3.66 13.30
N LEU A 8 -0.61 -3.19 12.20
CA LEU A 8 -0.05 -3.41 10.86
C LEU A 8 1.29 -2.69 10.66
N GLN A 9 1.41 -1.44 11.09
CA GLN A 9 2.68 -0.71 11.06
C GLN A 9 3.76 -1.43 11.88
N ARG A 10 3.45 -1.86 13.11
CA ARG A 10 4.38 -2.63 13.96
C ARG A 10 4.77 -3.95 13.30
N PHE A 11 3.82 -4.66 12.70
CA PHE A 11 4.09 -5.90 11.99
C PHE A 11 5.05 -5.67 10.82
N TYR A 12 4.75 -4.72 9.92
CA TYR A 12 5.58 -4.42 8.75
C TYR A 12 6.93 -3.79 9.10
N ALA A 13 7.11 -3.25 10.31
CA ALA A 13 8.40 -2.79 10.84
C ALA A 13 9.28 -3.94 11.39
N SER A 14 8.72 -5.13 11.60
CA SER A 14 9.47 -6.31 12.06
C SER A 14 10.16 -7.04 10.89
N SER A 15 11.20 -7.84 11.20
CA SER A 15 11.89 -8.67 10.20
C SER A 15 10.95 -9.65 9.47
N LEU A 16 9.94 -10.17 10.19
CA LEU A 16 8.93 -11.06 9.60
C LEU A 16 8.01 -10.31 8.63
N GLY A 17 7.53 -9.14 9.03
CA GLY A 17 6.69 -8.32 8.17
C GLY A 17 7.42 -7.83 6.92
N ASP A 18 8.71 -7.52 7.05
CA ASP A 18 9.54 -7.17 5.90
C ASP A 18 9.78 -8.35 4.95
N ALA A 19 9.97 -9.56 5.48
CA ALA A 19 10.02 -10.78 4.67
C ALA A 19 8.69 -11.05 3.94
N ALA A 20 7.56 -10.89 4.63
CA ALA A 20 6.23 -11.03 4.06
C ALA A 20 5.98 -10.00 2.94
N ARG A 21 6.32 -8.73 3.20
CA ARG A 21 6.24 -7.63 2.21
C ARG A 21 7.03 -7.96 0.95
N ARG A 22 8.29 -8.40 1.09
CA ARG A 22 9.12 -8.78 -0.07
C ARG A 22 8.50 -9.93 -0.87
N ALA A 23 8.01 -10.97 -0.19
CA ALA A 23 7.39 -12.11 -0.85
C ALA A 23 6.13 -11.71 -1.65
N ALA A 24 5.25 -10.94 -1.02
CA ALA A 24 4.04 -10.42 -1.66
C ALA A 24 4.37 -9.46 -2.82
N ALA A 25 5.32 -8.54 -2.64
CA ALA A 25 5.74 -7.60 -3.67
C ALA A 25 6.30 -8.31 -4.92
N ARG A 26 7.09 -9.38 -4.75
CA ARG A 26 7.56 -10.21 -5.86
C ARG A 26 6.40 -10.85 -6.63
N ARG A 27 5.43 -11.42 -5.91
CA ARG A 27 4.27 -12.06 -6.56
C ARG A 27 3.40 -11.04 -7.29
N LEU A 28 3.17 -9.89 -6.67
CA LEU A 28 2.44 -8.77 -7.29
C LEU A 28 3.17 -8.28 -8.55
N ALA A 29 4.51 -8.24 -8.55
CA ALA A 29 5.29 -7.88 -9.74
C ALA A 29 5.09 -8.82 -10.92
N ALA A 30 5.01 -10.11 -10.63
CA ALA A 30 4.82 -11.12 -11.67
C ALA A 30 3.40 -11.11 -12.24
N LEU A 31 2.40 -10.80 -11.40
CA LEU A 31 0.99 -10.75 -11.80
C LEU A 31 0.64 -9.45 -12.50
N TRP A 32 1.21 -8.33 -12.04
CA TRP A 32 0.90 -6.99 -12.51
C TRP A 32 2.20 -6.20 -12.74
N PRO A 33 2.89 -6.46 -13.87
CA PRO A 33 4.21 -5.87 -14.13
C PRO A 33 4.15 -4.38 -14.48
N HIS A 34 3.07 -3.95 -15.15
CA HIS A 34 2.89 -2.61 -15.70
C HIS A 34 1.53 -2.02 -15.30
N ALA A 35 1.51 -0.73 -14.98
CA ALA A 35 0.27 0.00 -14.65
C ALA A 35 0.13 1.29 -15.47
N ASP A 36 0.83 1.37 -16.60
CA ASP A 36 0.93 2.55 -17.45
C ASP A 36 -0.46 3.07 -17.86
N GLY A 37 -0.75 4.32 -17.51
CA GLY A 37 -2.01 4.98 -17.83
C GLY A 37 -3.24 4.53 -17.02
N LEU A 38 -3.10 3.59 -16.07
CA LEU A 38 -4.19 3.11 -15.24
C LEU A 38 -4.41 4.00 -14.00
N ASP A 39 -5.64 4.00 -13.50
CA ASP A 39 -5.93 4.47 -12.14
C ASP A 39 -5.89 3.28 -11.18
N VAL A 40 -5.06 3.37 -10.15
CA VAL A 40 -4.84 2.30 -9.17
C VAL A 40 -5.43 2.71 -7.83
N LEU A 41 -6.39 1.93 -7.35
CA LEU A 41 -6.94 2.06 -5.99
C LEU A 41 -6.47 0.88 -5.14
N GLY A 42 -5.70 1.16 -4.10
CA GLY A 42 -5.43 0.17 -3.06
C GLY A 42 -6.42 0.29 -1.91
N VAL A 43 -6.96 -0.83 -1.44
CA VAL A 43 -7.92 -0.87 -0.32
C VAL A 43 -7.36 -1.67 0.84
N GLY A 44 -7.55 -1.19 2.07
CA GLY A 44 -7.13 -1.86 3.30
C GLY A 44 -5.82 -1.30 3.85
N TYR A 45 -4.68 -1.99 3.61
CA TYR A 45 -3.34 -1.49 3.97
C TYR A 45 -2.37 -1.65 2.78
N PRO A 46 -2.59 -0.89 1.69
CA PRO A 46 -1.87 -1.10 0.44
C PRO A 46 -0.52 -0.38 0.37
N SER A 47 -0.24 0.56 1.27
CA SER A 47 0.96 1.42 1.29
C SER A 47 2.29 0.68 1.03
N PRO A 48 2.54 -0.53 1.60
CA PRO A 48 3.80 -1.23 1.38
C PRO A 48 4.07 -1.66 -0.07
N TYR A 49 3.06 -1.61 -0.95
CA TYR A 49 3.11 -2.17 -2.30
C TYR A 49 2.88 -1.15 -3.41
N LEU A 50 2.26 0.00 -3.11
CA LEU A 50 1.78 0.93 -4.14
C LEU A 50 2.85 1.86 -4.71
N ASP A 51 3.95 2.11 -3.99
CA ASP A 51 5.00 3.04 -4.44
C ASP A 51 5.55 2.70 -5.83
N ARG A 52 5.59 1.40 -6.18
CA ARG A 52 6.06 0.94 -7.49
C ARG A 52 5.21 1.43 -8.67
N PHE A 53 3.92 1.71 -8.43
CA PHE A 53 2.97 2.08 -9.49
C PHE A 53 2.92 3.59 -9.66
N ARG A 54 3.40 4.38 -8.69
CA ARG A 54 3.40 5.85 -8.75
C ARG A 54 4.17 6.42 -9.95
N ALA A 55 5.16 5.69 -10.45
CA ALA A 55 5.98 6.15 -11.57
C ALA A 55 5.30 6.02 -12.94
N THR A 56 4.38 5.05 -13.09
CA THR A 56 3.79 4.68 -14.40
C THR A 56 2.27 4.83 -14.45
N ALA A 57 1.59 4.62 -13.32
CA ALA A 57 0.15 4.82 -13.22
C ALA A 57 -0.23 6.30 -13.38
N ARG A 58 -1.42 6.54 -13.94
CA ARG A 58 -1.99 7.87 -14.07
C ARG A 58 -2.32 8.46 -12.70
N ARG A 59 -2.92 7.65 -11.82
CA ARG A 59 -3.27 8.01 -10.45
C ARG A 59 -3.10 6.80 -9.55
N VAL A 60 -2.62 7.01 -8.32
CA VAL A 60 -2.55 5.96 -7.30
C VAL A 60 -3.17 6.50 -6.03
N VAL A 61 -4.25 5.87 -5.58
CA VAL A 61 -5.02 6.29 -4.40
C VAL A 61 -5.05 5.16 -3.39
N THR A 62 -5.01 5.49 -2.11
CA THR A 62 -5.15 4.51 -1.02
C THR A 62 -6.44 4.77 -0.27
N MET A 63 -7.22 3.73 0.00
CA MET A 63 -8.41 3.80 0.85
C MET A 63 -8.26 2.84 2.03
N MET A 64 -8.21 3.39 3.24
CA MET A 64 -8.10 2.61 4.48
C MET A 64 -9.39 2.77 5.29
N PRO A 65 -10.13 1.69 5.58
CA PRO A 65 -11.41 1.84 6.27
C PRO A 65 -11.26 2.45 7.65
N ALA A 66 -12.10 3.45 7.96
CA ALA A 66 -12.03 4.20 9.22
C ALA A 66 -11.92 3.35 10.49
N ALA A 67 -12.64 2.21 10.57
CA ALA A 67 -12.59 1.30 11.72
C ALA A 67 -11.21 0.61 11.93
N GLN A 68 -10.35 0.60 10.92
CA GLN A 68 -8.96 0.12 11.00
C GLN A 68 -7.97 1.24 11.33
N GLY A 69 -8.36 2.49 11.14
CA GLY A 69 -7.46 3.64 11.10
C GLY A 69 -6.83 3.84 9.72
N ALA A 70 -6.31 5.04 9.49
CA ALA A 70 -5.66 5.43 8.25
C ALA A 70 -4.29 6.05 8.52
N GLU A 71 -3.36 5.89 7.59
CA GLU A 71 -2.07 6.59 7.62
C GLU A 71 -1.94 7.53 6.40
N PRO A 72 -1.26 8.68 6.56
CA PRO A 72 -0.93 9.53 5.43
C PRO A 72 0.00 8.78 4.47
N TRP A 73 -0.41 8.72 3.20
CA TRP A 73 0.39 8.19 2.12
C TRP A 73 0.21 9.07 0.87
N PRO A 74 1.27 9.29 0.09
CA PRO A 74 2.66 8.88 0.30
C PRO A 74 3.39 9.68 1.39
N ARG A 75 4.54 9.15 1.86
CA ARG A 75 5.43 9.84 2.82
C ARG A 75 6.21 11.01 2.21
N THR A 76 6.04 11.27 0.91
CA THR A 76 6.62 12.39 0.14
C THR A 76 5.54 13.44 -0.14
N PRO A 77 5.88 14.67 -0.57
CA PRO A 77 4.88 15.72 -0.80
C PRO A 77 3.75 15.29 -1.75
N GLY A 78 2.50 15.57 -1.36
CA GLY A 78 1.26 15.16 -2.04
C GLY A 78 0.66 13.92 -1.39
N CYS A 79 -0.39 14.06 -0.57
CA CYS A 79 -1.12 12.94 0.03
C CYS A 79 -2.29 12.52 -0.87
N ASP A 80 -2.37 11.23 -1.21
CA ASP A 80 -3.42 10.62 -2.04
C ASP A 80 -4.25 9.59 -1.23
N SER A 81 -4.31 9.77 0.08
CA SER A 81 -5.08 8.91 1.01
C SER A 81 -6.53 9.38 1.15
N ALA A 82 -7.47 8.44 1.02
CA ALA A 82 -8.90 8.59 1.34
C ALA A 82 -9.30 7.68 2.51
N LEU A 83 -10.29 8.10 3.29
CA LEU A 83 -10.87 7.36 4.44
C LEU A 83 -12.02 6.44 4.00
#